data_AF-A0A3N5GZ04-F1
#
_entry.id   AF-A0A3N5GZ04-F1
#
_cell.length_a   1.000
_cell.length_b   1.000
_cell.length_c   1.000
_cell.angle_alpha   90.00
_cell.angle_beta   90.00
_cell.angle_gamma   90.00
#
_symmetry.space_group_name_H-M   'P 1'
#
loop_
_entity.id
_entity.type
_entity.pdbx_description
1 polymer ?
#
loop_
_entity_poly.entity_id
_entity_poly.type
_entity_poly.pdbx_seq_one_letter_code
_entity_poly.pdbx_strand_id
1 'polypeptide(L)' 'MTDTARPIRIGLVSISDRASQGVYQDQGIPGLQQWLASALVSPWEPVVRLLPDERPES' A
#
# COMPACT_ATOMS: atom_id res chain seq x y z
N MET A 1 -9.48 13.60 25.46
CA MET A 1 -10.37 13.63 24.28
C MET A 1 -9.95 12.47 23.37
N THR A 2 -10.37 11.26 23.71
CA THR A 2 -10.12 10.08 22.87
C THR A 2 -11.14 10.10 21.75
N ASP A 3 -10.71 10.64 20.62
CA ASP A 3 -11.48 10.54 19.39
C ASP A 3 -11.56 9.06 19.00
N THR A 4 -12.75 8.48 19.13
CA THR A 4 -13.13 7.14 18.65
C THR A 4 -13.25 7.11 17.12
N ALA A 5 -12.41 7.87 16.40
CA ALA A 5 -12.40 7.87 14.95
C ALA A 5 -11.87 6.53 14.45
N ARG A 6 -12.73 5.81 13.73
CA ARG A 6 -12.33 4.61 12.99
C ARG A 6 -11.21 5.00 12.02
N PRO A 7 -10.09 4.27 11.98
CA PRO A 7 -9.02 4.54 11.03
C PRO A 7 -9.53 4.53 9.59
N ILE A 8 -9.03 5.48 8.79
CA ILE A 8 -9.36 5.54 7.36
C ILE A 8 -8.60 4.42 6.66
N ARG A 9 -9.28 3.61 5.84
CA ARG A 9 -8.61 2.57 5.04
C ARG A 9 -8.12 3.15 3.72
N ILE A 10 -6.85 2.90 3.41
CA ILE A 10 -6.20 3.42 2.20
C ILE A 10 -5.59 2.27 1.41
N GLY A 11 -6.03 2.10 0.17
CA GLY A 11 -5.50 1.09 -0.75
C GLY A 11 -4.18 1.52 -1.37
N LEU A 12 -3.14 0.68 -1.23
CA LEU A 12 -1.84 0.86 -1.88
C LEU A 12 -1.67 -0.25 -2.91
N VAL A 13 -1.66 0.13 -4.18
CA VAL A 13 -1.49 -0.79 -5.30
C VAL A 13 -0.19 -0.47 -6.01
N SER A 14 0.71 -1.44 -6.06
CA SER A 14 1.94 -1.38 -6.85
C SER A 14 1.85 -2.42 -7.95
N ILE A 15 2.32 -2.08 -9.15
CA ILE A 15 2.41 -2.99 -10.30
C ILE A 15 3.89 -3.19 -10.60
N SER A 16 4.37 -4.43 -10.49
CA SER A 16 5.75 -4.80 -10.75
C SER A 16 5.89 -6.30 -10.96
N ASP A 17 6.25 -6.73 -12.16
CA ASP A 17 6.55 -8.13 -12.47
C ASP A 17 7.68 -8.68 -11.61
N ARG A 18 8.75 -7.92 -11.44
CA ARG A 18 9.93 -8.40 -10.71
C ARG A 18 9.66 -8.54 -9.22
N ALA A 19 8.88 -7.63 -8.64
CA ALA A 19 8.54 -7.73 -7.23
C ALA A 19 7.43 -8.75 -6.96
N SER A 20 6.45 -8.86 -7.85
CA SER A 20 5.40 -9.89 -7.76
C SER A 20 5.96 -11.31 -7.94
N GLN A 21 7.00 -11.49 -8.75
CA GLN A 21 7.74 -12.74 -8.90
C GLN A 21 8.78 -12.98 -7.78
N GLY A 22 8.93 -12.06 -6.82
CA GLY A 22 9.88 -12.18 -5.71
C GLY A 22 11.35 -12.02 -6.08
N VAL A 23 11.64 -11.58 -7.31
CA VAL A 23 13.02 -11.36 -7.82
C VAL A 23 13.66 -10.14 -7.15
N TYR A 24 12.86 -9.13 -6.83
CA TYR A 24 13.27 -7.94 -6.06
C TYR A 24 12.25 -7.61 -4.98
N GLN A 25 12.71 -7.03 -3.87
CA GLN A 25 11.81 -6.52 -2.85
C GLN A 25 11.10 -5.26 -3.35
N ASP A 26 9.77 -5.23 -3.29
CA ASP A 26 9.00 -4.02 -3.59
C ASP A 26 9.41 -2.87 -2.67
N GLN A 27 9.85 -1.76 -3.25
CA GLN A 27 10.15 -0.51 -2.54
C GLN A 27 9.03 0.52 -2.71
N GLY A 28 8.08 0.29 -3.63
CA GLY A 28 6.99 1.21 -3.90
C GLY A 28 6.01 1.30 -2.73
N ILE A 29 5.50 0.16 -2.26
CA ILE A 29 4.57 0.13 -1.12
C ILE A 29 5.23 0.66 0.16
N PRO A 30 6.47 0.24 0.54
CA PRO A 30 7.16 0.84 1.68
C PRO A 30 7.33 2.36 1.57
N GLY A 31 7.69 2.87 0.39
CA GLY A 31 7.82 4.31 0.16
C GLY A 31 6.48 5.06 0.31
N LEU A 32 5.40 4.51 -0.24
CA LEU A 32 4.05 5.07 -0.10
C LEU A 32 3.57 5.07 1.35
N GLN A 33 3.83 3.99 2.10
CA GLN A 33 3.50 3.91 3.51
C GLN A 33 4.25 4.97 4.33
N GLN A 34 5.55 5.14 4.07
CA GLN A 34 6.36 6.15 4.75
C GLN A 34 5.90 7.57 4.45
N TRP A 35 5.55 7.85 3.20
CA TRP A 35 5.02 9.16 2.81
C TRP A 35 3.65 9.42 3.45
N LEU A 36 2.74 8.44 3.46
CA LEU A 36 1.44 8.61 4.12
C LEU A 36 1.57 8.78 5.64
N ALA A 37 2.52 8.07 6.25
CA ALA A 37 2.80 8.25 7.68
C ALA A 37 3.33 9.65 8.02
N SER A 38 4.00 10.34 7.09
CA SER A 38 4.43 11.73 7.29
C SER A 38 3.36 12.76 6.93
N ALA A 39 2.46 12.43 6.00
CA ALA A 39 1.42 13.33 5.52
C ALA A 39 0.12 13.29 6.35
N LEU A 40 -0.24 12.13 6.91
CA LEU A 40 -1.49 11.93 7.64
C LEU A 40 -1.28 12.02 9.15
N VAL A 41 -2.03 12.92 9.78
CA VAL A 41 -2.07 13.06 11.24
C VAL A 41 -3.08 12.09 11.86
N SER A 42 -4.15 11.78 11.13
CA SER A 42 -5.23 10.89 11.59
C SER A 42 -4.84 9.42 11.46
N PRO A 43 -5.35 8.53 12.33
CA PRO A 43 -5.16 7.09 12.19
C PRO A 43 -5.65 6.57 10.84
N TRP A 44 -4.86 5.68 10.23
CA TRP A 44 -5.19 5.06 8.97
C TRP A 44 -4.68 3.61 8.91
N GLU A 45 -5.30 2.81 8.05
CA GLU A 45 -4.98 1.40 7.83
C GLU A 45 -4.60 1.17 6.36
N PRO A 46 -3.38 0.70 6.05
CA PRO A 46 -3.02 0.35 4.68
C PRO A 46 -3.68 -0.97 4.26
N VAL A 47 -4.20 -0.99 3.03
CA VAL A 47 -4.63 -2.20 2.34
C VAL A 47 -3.73 -2.39 1.13
N VAL A 48 -2.79 -3.33 1.22
CA VAL A 48 -1.71 -3.48 0.23
C VAL A 48 -2.03 -4.54 -0.83
N ARG A 49 -1.68 -4.24 -2.08
CA ARG A 49 -1.71 -5.16 -3.22
C ARG A 49 -0.49 -4.92 -4.11
N LEU A 50 0.26 -5.97 -4.37
CA LEU A 50 1.30 -6.01 -5.39
C LEU A 50 0.77 -6.88 -6.53
N LEU A 51 0.74 -6.32 -7.73
CA LEU A 51 0.22 -6.98 -8.93
C LEU A 51 1.34 -7.17 -9.96
N PRO A 52 1.32 -8.25 -10.74
CA PRO A 52 2.08 -8.33 -11.99
C PRO A 52 1.51 -7.35 -13.03
N ASP A 53 2.28 -7.04 -14.07
CA ASP A 53 1.88 -6.14 -15.16
C ASP A 53 0.73 -6.73 -16.00
N GLU A 54 0.64 -8.06 -16.08
CA GLU A 54 -0.40 -8.76 -16.82
C GLU A 54 -1.72 -8.85 -16.02
N ARG A 55 -2.85 -8.61 -16.70
CA ARG A 55 -4.17 -8.83 -16.10
C ARG A 55 -4.45 -10.33 -16.01
N PRO A 56 -4.95 -10.84 -14.87
CA PRO A 56 -5.52 -12.17 -14.82
C PRO A 56 -6.67 -12.25 -15.83
N GLU A 57 -6.67 -13.27 -16.67
CA GLU A 57 -7.79 -13.56 -17.57
C GLU A 57 -9.05 -13.84 -16.73
N SER A 58 -10.20 -13.31 -17.18
CA SER A 58 -11.48 -13.33 -16.46
C SER A 58 -12.22 -14.65 -16.58
#